data_AF-A0A9D6N5W9-F1
#
_entry.id   AF-A0A9D6N5W9-F1
#
_cell.length_a   1.000
_cell.length_b   1.000
_cell.length_c   1.000
_cell.angle_alpha   90.00
_cell.angle_beta   90.00
_cell.angle_gamma   90.00
#
_symmetry.space_group_name_H-M   'P 1'
#
loop_
_entity.id
_entity.type
_entity.pdbx_description
1 polymer ?
#
loop_
_entity_poly.entity_id
_entity_poly.type
_entity_poly.pdbx_seq_one_letter_code
_entity_poly.pdbx_strand_id
1 'polypeptide(L)'
;MNETELNEILDAAWRRPLTEAEQAALADWARRHPAQRAEMEAVLAVSRGLEGLPAPTASSNFMSRVWREVEAGERIESRPGQASASGAGPRLWRLWLPRFATGLVAVAIAGGSWWRYEAGRRALIVRGITAAANVDDSPDLAMLREFEAIKILGEAPASVDVELLAALQ
;
A
#
# COMPACT_ATOMS: atom_id res chain seq x y z
N MET A 1 -17.02 5.50 -19.22
CA MET A 1 -15.68 5.57 -18.62
C MET A 1 -15.69 4.87 -17.28
N ASN A 2 -14.86 3.84 -17.17
CA ASN A 2 -14.67 2.99 -16.00
C ASN A 2 -13.50 3.51 -15.14
N GLU A 3 -13.30 2.94 -13.95
CA GLU A 3 -12.25 3.36 -13.01
C GLU A 3 -10.82 3.11 -13.56
N THR A 4 -10.62 2.00 -14.29
CA THR A 4 -9.34 1.71 -14.94
C THR A 4 -8.99 2.75 -16.01
N GLU A 5 -9.96 3.11 -16.86
CA GLU A 5 -9.76 4.13 -17.92
C GLU A 5 -9.49 5.51 -17.32
N LEU A 6 -10.11 5.82 -16.17
CA LEU A 6 -9.79 7.04 -15.41
C LEU A 6 -8.33 7.04 -14.96
N ASN A 7 -7.86 5.94 -14.37
CA ASN A 7 -6.47 5.84 -13.89
C ASN A 7 -5.46 5.95 -15.03
N GLU A 8 -5.75 5.35 -16.19
CA GLU A 8 -4.88 5.50 -17.38
C GLU A 8 -4.78 6.96 -17.85
N ILE A 9 -5.90 7.69 -17.85
CA ILE A 9 -5.93 9.12 -18.20
C ILE A 9 -5.16 9.94 -17.15
N LEU A 10 -5.33 9.65 -15.86
CA LEU A 10 -4.59 10.30 -14.78
C LEU A 10 -3.09 10.04 -14.90
N ASP A 11 -2.67 8.80 -15.18
CA ASP A 11 -1.28 8.42 -15.41
C ASP A 11 -0.69 9.12 -16.63
N ALA A 12 -1.47 9.25 -17.71
CA ALA A 12 -1.07 9.98 -18.90
C ALA A 12 -0.83 11.47 -18.59
N ALA A 13 -1.63 12.07 -17.70
CA ALA A 13 -1.50 13.47 -17.28
C ALA A 13 -0.16 13.79 -16.58
N TRP A 14 0.56 12.79 -16.07
CA TRP A 14 1.90 12.98 -15.51
C TRP A 14 2.99 13.06 -16.58
N ARG A 15 2.77 12.44 -17.75
CA ARG A 15 3.78 12.31 -18.80
C ARG A 15 3.60 13.34 -19.90
N ARG A 16 2.36 13.72 -20.18
CA ARG A 16 2.00 14.63 -21.27
C ARG A 16 0.76 15.45 -20.90
N PRO A 17 0.55 16.60 -21.57
CA PRO A 17 -0.71 17.31 -21.49
C PRO A 17 -1.86 16.44 -22.02
N LEU A 18 -3.00 16.51 -21.32
CA LEU A 18 -4.25 15.84 -21.67
C LEU A 18 -4.86 16.44 -22.93
N THR A 19 -5.36 15.60 -23.83
CA THR A 19 -6.09 16.03 -25.02
C THR A 19 -7.48 16.57 -24.67
N GLU A 20 -8.08 17.36 -25.55
CA GLU A 20 -9.42 17.91 -25.35
C GLU A 20 -10.49 16.82 -25.16
N ALA A 21 -10.36 15.69 -25.87
CA ALA A 21 -11.25 14.55 -25.74
C ALA A 21 -11.17 13.88 -24.35
N GLU A 22 -9.95 13.73 -23.81
CA GLU A 22 -9.72 13.18 -22.47
C GLU A 22 -10.24 14.12 -21.38
N GLN A 23 -10.06 15.43 -21.54
CA GLN A 23 -10.59 16.43 -20.62
C GLN A 23 -12.12 16.42 -20.59
N ALA A 24 -12.78 16.27 -21.75
CA ALA A 24 -14.23 16.11 -21.82
C ALA A 24 -14.69 14.83 -21.12
N ALA A 25 -13.99 13.70 -21.32
CA ALA A 25 -14.30 12.44 -20.66
C ALA A 25 -14.16 12.51 -19.13
N LEU A 26 -13.14 13.22 -18.63
CA LEU A 26 -12.96 13.49 -17.20
C LEU A 26 -14.08 14.38 -16.64
N ALA A 27 -14.51 15.42 -17.37
CA ALA A 27 -15.62 16.27 -16.95
C ALA A 27 -16.94 15.48 -16.88
N ASP A 28 -17.19 14.59 -17.84
CA ASP A 28 -18.35 13.71 -17.88
C ASP A 28 -18.34 12.68 -16.74
N TRP A 29 -17.16 12.19 -16.40
CA TRP A 29 -16.98 11.28 -15.27
C TRP A 29 -17.18 12.01 -13.93
N ALA A 30 -16.61 13.21 -13.77
CA ALA A 30 -16.78 14.03 -12.57
C ALA A 30 -18.25 14.43 -12.31
N ARG A 31 -19.04 14.63 -13.37
CA ARG A 31 -20.50 14.84 -13.26
C ARG A 31 -21.24 13.63 -12.72
N ARG A 32 -20.78 12.42 -13.07
CA ARG A 32 -21.37 11.14 -12.62
C ARG A 32 -20.90 10.72 -11.22
N HIS A 33 -19.70 11.14 -10.81
CA HIS A 33 -19.07 10.76 -9.54
C HIS A 33 -18.66 11.99 -8.71
N PRO A 34 -19.62 12.78 -8.19
CA PRO A 34 -19.33 14.04 -7.51
C PRO A 34 -18.49 13.87 -6.23
N ALA A 35 -18.60 12.72 -5.55
CA ALA A 35 -17.83 12.42 -4.35
C ALA A 35 -16.33 12.24 -4.61
N GLN A 36 -15.94 11.79 -5.81
CA GLN A 36 -14.55 11.49 -6.19
C GLN A 36 -13.92 12.61 -7.02
N ARG A 37 -14.72 13.62 -7.39
CA ARG A 37 -14.26 14.79 -8.15
C ARG A 37 -13.11 15.52 -7.47
N ALA A 38 -13.19 15.73 -6.16
CA ALA A 38 -12.17 16.47 -5.42
C ALA A 38 -10.81 15.76 -5.42
N GLU A 39 -10.81 14.44 -5.30
CA GLU A 39 -9.61 13.60 -5.34
C GLU A 39 -8.97 13.63 -6.72
N MET A 40 -9.78 13.44 -7.78
CA MET A 40 -9.33 13.53 -9.17
C MET A 40 -8.75 14.92 -9.49
N GLU A 41 -9.43 16.00 -9.10
CA GLU A 41 -8.95 17.38 -9.31
C GLU A 41 -7.65 17.66 -8.57
N ALA A 42 -7.44 17.08 -7.38
CA ALA A 42 -6.20 17.20 -6.64
C ALA A 42 -5.02 16.58 -7.40
N VAL A 43 -5.19 15.38 -7.97
CA VAL A 43 -4.17 14.73 -8.81
C VAL A 43 -3.82 15.61 -10.02
N LEU A 44 -4.83 16.14 -10.72
CA LEU A 44 -4.64 17.01 -11.88
C LEU A 44 -4.06 18.39 -11.51
N ALA A 45 -4.23 18.86 -10.28
CA ALA A 45 -3.60 20.08 -9.80
C ALA A 45 -2.10 19.87 -9.55
N VAL A 46 -1.71 18.70 -9.03
CA VAL A 46 -0.30 18.34 -8.84
C VAL A 46 0.43 18.25 -10.16
N SER A 47 -0.14 17.56 -11.16
CA SER A 47 0.52 17.43 -12.47
C SER A 47 0.77 18.79 -13.13
N ARG A 48 -0.22 19.69 -13.14
CA ARG A 48 -0.06 21.07 -13.62
C ARG A 48 0.97 21.87 -12.81
N GLY A 49 1.04 21.65 -11.50
CA GLY A 49 2.05 22.26 -10.64
C GLY A 49 3.47 21.83 -11.01
N LEU A 50 3.66 20.58 -11.43
CA LEU A 50 4.95 20.05 -11.86
C LEU A 50 5.38 20.59 -13.23
N GLU A 51 4.44 20.80 -14.16
CA GLU A 51 4.74 21.43 -15.45
C GLU A 51 5.30 22.85 -15.32
N GLY A 52 4.92 23.56 -14.25
CA GLY A 52 5.42 24.91 -13.95
C GLY A 52 6.81 24.96 -13.34
N LEU A 53 7.42 23.82 -13.00
CA LEU A 53 8.75 23.79 -12.40
C LEU A 53 9.84 24.04 -13.45
N PRO A 54 10.90 24.79 -13.11
CA PRO A 54 12.03 24.97 -14.00
C PRO A 54 12.68 23.62 -14.30
N ALA A 55 13.02 23.39 -15.57
CA ALA A 55 13.70 22.16 -15.97
C ALA A 55 14.97 21.98 -15.11
N PRO A 56 15.17 20.79 -14.50
CA PRO A 56 16.31 20.57 -13.64
C PRO A 56 17.59 20.65 -14.46
N THR A 57 18.43 21.64 -14.18
CA THR A 57 19.77 21.70 -14.75
C THR A 57 20.65 20.69 -14.02
N ALA A 58 21.05 19.62 -14.71
CA ALA A 58 22.03 18.70 -14.15
C ALA A 58 23.34 19.43 -13.88
N SER A 59 23.93 19.22 -12.69
CA SER A 59 25.27 19.75 -12.41
C SER A 59 26.28 19.15 -13.39
N SER A 60 27.27 19.91 -13.85
CA SER A 60 28.29 19.44 -14.79
C SER A 60 29.07 18.21 -14.31
N ASN A 61 29.12 17.98 -13.01
CA ASN A 61 29.78 16.85 -12.37
C ASN A 61 28.80 15.74 -11.92
N PHE A 62 27.56 15.74 -12.42
CA PHE A 62 26.55 14.76 -12.01
C PHE A 62 27.02 13.34 -12.33
N MET A 63 27.39 13.08 -13.59
CA MET A 63 27.83 11.75 -14.02
C MET A 63 29.12 11.30 -13.31
N SER A 64 30.06 12.22 -13.05
CA SER A 64 31.29 11.89 -12.33
C SER A 64 31.04 11.55 -10.86
N ARG A 65 30.01 12.15 -10.23
CA ARG A 65 29.55 11.78 -8.88
C ARG A 65 28.81 10.45 -8.88
N VAL A 66 27.93 10.21 -9.84
CA VAL A 66 27.21 8.94 -9.98
C VAL A 66 28.19 7.78 -10.16
N TRP A 67 29.13 7.89 -11.09
CA TRP A 67 30.14 6.85 -11.31
C TRP A 67 30.99 6.56 -10.09
N ARG A 68 31.38 7.60 -9.34
CA ARG A 68 32.14 7.44 -8.10
C ARG A 68 31.34 6.70 -7.03
N GLU A 69 30.05 6.97 -6.93
CA GLU A 69 29.18 6.31 -5.95
C GLU A 69 28.91 4.84 -6.32
N VAL A 70 28.69 4.56 -7.62
CA VAL A 70 28.55 3.19 -8.12
C VAL A 70 29.83 2.40 -7.85
N GLU A 71 31.00 2.95 -8.21
CA GLU A 71 32.29 2.31 -7.96
C GLU A 71 32.57 2.13 -6.46
N ALA A 72 32.14 3.09 -5.62
CA ALA A 72 32.24 2.94 -4.16
C ALA A 72 31.33 1.82 -3.64
N GLY A 73 30.11 1.67 -4.17
CA GLY A 73 29.18 0.59 -3.84
C GLY A 73 29.73 -0.79 -4.22
N GLU A 74 30.26 -0.94 -5.43
CA GLU A 74 30.88 -2.19 -5.91
C GLU A 74 32.11 -2.58 -5.07
N ARG A 75 32.91 -1.60 -4.64
CA ARG A 75 34.05 -1.81 -3.73
C ARG A 75 33.63 -2.21 -2.31
N ILE A 76 32.42 -1.87 -1.89
CA ILE A 76 31.85 -2.30 -0.59
C ILE A 76 31.37 -3.75 -0.68
N GLU A 77 30.71 -4.14 -1.77
CA GLU A 77 30.23 -5.52 -1.98
C GLU A 77 31.37 -6.52 -2.23
N SER A 78 32.43 -6.10 -2.93
CA SER A 78 33.55 -6.99 -3.29
C SER A 78 34.57 -7.23 -2.18
N ARG A 79 34.38 -6.65 -0.98
CA ARG A 79 35.35 -6.71 0.11
C ARG A 79 34.85 -7.59 1.26
N PRO A 80 35.06 -8.92 1.20
CA PRO A 80 34.83 -9.75 2.38
C PRO A 80 35.88 -9.36 3.44
N GLY A 81 35.41 -8.74 4.53
CA GLY A 81 36.19 -8.68 5.77
C GLY A 81 37.25 -7.59 5.91
N GLN A 82 37.07 -6.39 5.34
CA GLN A 82 37.83 -5.23 5.80
C GLN A 82 36.91 -4.19 6.42
N ALA A 83 36.54 -4.46 7.67
CA ALA A 83 36.33 -3.41 8.66
C ALA A 83 37.64 -2.62 8.77
N SER A 84 37.85 -1.68 7.85
CA SER A 84 38.90 -0.69 8.01
C SER A 84 38.44 0.22 9.14
N ALA A 85 39.00 -0.02 10.31
CA ALA A 85 38.98 0.89 11.45
C ALA A 85 39.74 2.17 11.07
N SER A 86 39.16 2.99 10.18
CA SER A 86 39.63 4.35 9.90
C SER A 86 38.84 5.32 10.76
N GLY A 87 39.29 5.51 12.02
CA GLY A 87 39.27 6.78 12.76
C GLY A 87 37.97 7.58 12.93
N ALA A 88 36.78 7.09 12.54
CA ALA A 88 35.51 7.84 12.60
C ALA A 88 34.48 7.25 13.58
N GLY A 89 34.91 6.30 14.42
CA GLY A 89 34.06 5.42 15.24
C GLY A 89 33.02 6.09 16.16
N PRO A 90 33.29 7.21 16.86
CA PRO A 90 32.29 7.78 17.77
C PRO A 90 31.50 8.98 17.21
N ARG A 91 31.98 9.64 16.14
CA ARG A 91 31.35 10.87 15.62
C ARG A 91 30.24 10.60 14.61
N LEU A 92 30.42 9.60 13.74
CA LEU A 92 29.33 9.14 12.87
C LEU A 92 28.21 8.49 13.70
N TRP A 93 28.56 7.69 14.72
CA TRP A 93 27.57 7.07 15.61
C TRP A 93 26.70 8.12 16.33
N ARG A 94 27.30 9.24 16.78
CA ARG A 94 26.57 10.38 17.37
C ARG A 94 25.69 11.15 16.39
N LEU A 95 26.05 11.21 15.10
CA LEU A 95 25.22 11.86 14.07
C LEU A 95 24.04 10.98 13.63
N TRP A 96 24.18 9.66 13.72
CA TRP A 96 23.13 8.71 13.35
C TRP A 96 22.19 8.37 14.52
N LEU A 97 22.64 8.52 15.78
CA LEU A 97 21.81 8.38 16.97
C LEU A 97 20.48 9.16 16.93
N PRO A 98 20.45 10.47 16.56
CA PRO A 98 19.19 11.20 16.49
C PRO A 98 18.28 10.68 15.37
N ARG A 99 18.84 10.19 14.26
CA ARG A 99 18.06 9.62 13.14
C ARG A 99 17.40 8.28 13.51
N PHE A 100 18.13 7.41 14.21
CA PHE A 100 17.57 6.17 14.74
C PHE A 100 16.57 6.43 15.88
N ALA A 101 16.82 7.42 16.74
CA ALA A 101 15.88 7.82 17.77
C ALA A 101 14.55 8.32 17.17
N THR A 102 14.59 9.16 16.12
CA THR A 102 13.38 9.61 15.44
C THR A 102 12.64 8.47 14.74
N GLY A 103 13.38 7.53 14.12
CA GLY A 103 12.77 6.36 13.48
C GLY A 103 12.09 5.44 14.49
N LEU A 104 12.73 5.18 15.63
CA LEU A 104 12.17 4.34 16.69
C LEU A 104 10.97 4.99 17.36
N VAL A 105 10.98 6.33 17.53
CA VAL A 105 9.83 7.08 18.02
C VAL A 105 8.67 7.05 17.02
N ALA A 106 8.93 7.22 15.72
CA ALA A 106 7.90 7.12 14.69
C ALA A 106 7.27 5.72 14.65
N VAL A 107 8.09 4.66 14.76
CA VAL A 107 7.62 3.27 14.83
C VAL A 107 6.84 3.01 16.12
N ALA A 108 7.27 3.55 17.26
CA ALA A 108 6.54 3.43 18.53
C ALA A 108 5.19 4.18 18.50
N ILE A 109 5.13 5.34 17.85
CA ILE A 109 3.89 6.11 17.65
C ILE A 109 2.96 5.36 16.69
N ALA A 110 3.48 4.87 15.56
CA ALA A 110 2.69 4.12 14.58
C ALA A 110 2.17 2.79 15.17
N GLY A 111 3.04 2.02 15.83
CA GLY A 111 2.66 0.79 16.53
C GLY A 111 1.69 1.05 17.68
N GLY A 112 1.91 2.10 18.47
CA GLY A 112 0.99 2.51 19.53
C GLY A 112 -0.37 2.96 19.01
N SER A 113 -0.41 3.69 17.88
CA SER A 113 -1.64 4.10 17.21
C SER A 113 -2.42 2.89 16.68
N TRP A 114 -1.72 1.94 16.04
CA TRP A 114 -2.31 0.68 15.58
C TRP A 114 -2.89 -0.14 16.74
N TRP A 115 -2.16 -0.24 17.85
CA TRP A 115 -2.60 -0.98 19.04
C TRP A 115 -3.81 -0.33 19.71
N ARG A 116 -3.88 1.01 19.74
CA ARG A 116 -5.07 1.74 20.22
C ARG A 116 -6.28 1.60 19.30
N TYR A 117 -6.05 1.52 17.99
CA TYR A 117 -7.12 1.29 17.01
C TYR A 117 -7.74 -0.11 17.18
N GLU A 118 -6.89 -1.12 17.38
CA GLU A 118 -7.33 -2.50 17.60
C GLU A 118 -8.01 -2.69 18.97
N ALA A 119 -7.54 -2.00 20.01
CA ALA A 119 -8.20 -1.97 21.32
C ALA A 119 -9.59 -1.30 21.28
N GLY A 120 -9.76 -0.27 20.44
CA GLY A 120 -11.06 0.38 20.20
C GLY A 120 -12.07 -0.52 19.48
N ARG A 121 -11.62 -1.34 18.53
CA ARG A 121 -12.48 -2.33 17.84
C ARG A 121 -12.99 -3.41 18.78
N ARG A 122 -12.18 -3.84 19.75
CA ARG A 122 -12.61 -4.82 20.77
C ARG A 122 -13.71 -4.30 21.68
N ALA A 123 -13.74 -2.99 21.98
CA ALA A 123 -14.81 -2.39 22.79
C ALA A 123 -16.17 -2.36 22.06
N LEU A 124 -16.17 -2.25 20.73
CA LEU A 124 -17.38 -2.35 19.90
C LEU A 124 -17.92 -3.77 19.84
N ILE A 125 -17.04 -4.78 19.79
CA ILE A 125 -17.42 -6.20 19.74
C ILE A 125 -18.02 -6.66 21.08
N VAL A 126 -17.47 -6.24 22.22
CA VAL A 126 -18.01 -6.60 23.55
C VAL A 126 -19.39 -5.98 23.82
N ARG A 127 -19.69 -4.79 23.28
CA ARG A 127 -21.05 -4.21 23.32
C ARG A 127 -22.07 -5.00 22.51
N GLY A 128 -21.66 -5.58 21.38
CA GLY A 128 -22.51 -6.48 20.59
C GLY A 128 -22.77 -7.82 21.29
N ILE A 129 -21.76 -8.38 21.95
CA ILE A 129 -21.87 -9.66 22.66
C ILE A 129 -22.67 -9.51 23.97
N THR A 130 -22.55 -8.39 24.69
CA THR A 130 -23.35 -8.14 25.90
C THR A 130 -24.82 -7.83 25.60
N ALA A 131 -25.14 -7.27 24.43
CA ALA A 131 -26.52 -7.13 23.96
C ALA A 131 -27.13 -8.49 23.55
N ALA A 132 -26.33 -9.40 22.98
CA ALA A 132 -26.75 -10.74 22.61
C ALA A 132 -26.80 -11.73 23.80
N ALA A 133 -25.95 -11.56 24.81
CA ALA A 133 -25.90 -12.42 26.01
C ALA A 133 -27.03 -12.18 27.01
N ASN A 134 -27.83 -11.12 26.83
CA ASN A 134 -29.08 -10.91 27.57
C ASN A 134 -30.27 -11.67 26.94
N VAL A 135 -30.06 -12.39 25.85
CA VAL A 135 -31.04 -13.35 25.32
C VAL A 135 -30.60 -14.73 25.80
N ASP A 136 -31.29 -15.16 26.84
CA ASP A 136 -31.18 -16.46 27.50
C ASP A 136 -31.69 -17.56 26.55
N ASP A 137 -30.91 -17.93 25.54
CA ASP A 137 -31.19 -19.14 24.77
C ASP A 137 -29.91 -19.80 24.25
N SER A 138 -29.67 -21.01 24.74
CA SER A 138 -28.57 -21.86 24.32
C SER A 138 -28.83 -22.33 22.88
N PRO A 139 -27.88 -22.20 21.93
CA PRO A 139 -28.15 -22.52 20.53
C PRO A 139 -28.48 -24.01 20.36
N ASP A 140 -29.63 -24.27 19.75
CA ASP A 140 -30.16 -25.60 19.46
C ASP A 140 -29.17 -26.42 18.60
N LEU A 141 -28.90 -27.65 19.05
CA LEU A 141 -27.93 -28.59 18.48
C LEU A 141 -28.22 -28.93 17.01
N ALA A 142 -29.46 -28.75 16.56
CA ALA A 142 -29.85 -28.91 15.15
C ALA A 142 -29.15 -27.88 14.24
N MET A 143 -28.96 -26.64 14.70
CA MET A 143 -28.39 -25.55 13.89
C MET A 143 -26.88 -25.74 13.67
N LEU A 144 -26.18 -26.31 14.66
CA LEU A 144 -24.76 -26.66 14.54
C LEU A 144 -24.52 -27.78 13.51
N ARG A 145 -25.48 -28.68 13.33
CA ARG A 145 -25.37 -29.81 12.39
C ARG A 145 -25.49 -29.37 10.93
N GLU A 146 -26.32 -28.36 10.64
CA GLU A 146 -26.42 -27.78 9.29
C GLU A 146 -25.14 -27.03 8.91
N PHE A 147 -24.50 -26.38 9.88
CA PHE A 147 -23.21 -25.71 9.66
C PHE A 147 -22.08 -26.70 9.35
N GLU A 148 -22.06 -27.85 10.02
CA GLU A 148 -21.10 -28.93 9.75
C GLU A 148 -21.34 -29.55 8.35
N ALA A 149 -22.61 -29.75 7.95
CA ALA A 149 -22.95 -30.25 6.62
C ALA A 149 -22.50 -29.30 5.50
N ILE A 150 -22.70 -27.98 5.68
CA ILE A 150 -22.25 -26.96 4.70
C ILE A 150 -20.73 -26.88 4.64
N LYS A 151 -20.05 -26.99 5.80
CA LYS A 151 -18.58 -26.98 5.86
C LYS A 151 -17.99 -28.18 5.11
N ILE A 152 -18.53 -29.38 5.33
CA ILE A 152 -18.09 -30.59 4.63
C ILE A 152 -18.35 -30.48 3.11
N LEU A 153 -19.44 -29.85 2.71
CA LEU A 153 -19.75 -29.64 1.28
C LEU A 153 -18.81 -28.62 0.61
N GLY A 154 -18.36 -27.60 1.34
CA GLY A 154 -17.41 -26.60 0.85
C GLY A 154 -15.95 -27.08 0.82
N GLU A 155 -15.62 -28.17 1.53
CA GLU A 155 -14.26 -28.73 1.63
C GLU A 155 -14.06 -29.96 0.73
N ALA A 156 -15.07 -30.31 -0.08
CA ALA A 156 -14.96 -31.36 -1.09
C ALA A 156 -13.88 -31.00 -2.13
N PRO A 157 -12.95 -31.92 -2.46
CA PRO A 157 -11.81 -31.61 -3.31
C PRO A 157 -12.25 -31.42 -4.77
N ALA A 158 -11.91 -30.28 -5.36
CA ALA A 158 -12.14 -29.91 -6.77
C ALA A 158 -11.51 -30.87 -7.81
N SER A 159 -10.82 -31.93 -7.37
CA SER A 159 -10.22 -32.95 -8.22
C SER A 159 -11.23 -33.96 -8.79
N VAL A 160 -12.38 -34.16 -8.14
CA VAL A 160 -13.41 -35.12 -8.61
C VAL A 160 -14.12 -34.61 -9.87
N ASP A 161 -14.29 -33.29 -10.00
CA ASP A 161 -14.97 -32.68 -11.15
C ASP A 161 -14.13 -32.76 -12.44
N VAL A 162 -12.80 -32.83 -12.33
CA VAL A 162 -11.89 -32.91 -13.49
C VAL A 162 -11.92 -34.31 -14.13
N GLU A 163 -12.04 -35.38 -13.33
CA GLU A 163 -12.20 -36.76 -13.85
C GLU A 163 -13.55 -36.98 -14.51
N LEU A 164 -14.63 -36.40 -13.97
CA LEU A 164 -15.97 -36.46 -14.56
C LEU A 164 -16.09 -35.64 -15.86
N LEU A 165 -15.41 -34.50 -15.95
CA LEU A 165 -15.30 -33.71 -17.17
C LEU A 165 -14.46 -34.43 -18.24
N ALA A 166 -13.40 -35.14 -17.86
CA ALA A 166 -12.57 -35.91 -18.77
C ALA A 166 -13.27 -37.16 -19.33
N ALA A 167 -14.20 -37.77 -18.57
CA ALA A 167 -14.97 -38.92 -19.03
C ALA A 167 -16.13 -38.56 -19.99
N LEU A 168 -16.45 -37.27 -20.13
CA LEU A 168 -17.55 -36.78 -20.98
C LEU A 168 -17.09 -36.28 -22.37
N GLN A 169 -15.78 -36.22 -22.63
CA GLN A 169 -15.20 -35.99 -23.96
C GLN A 169 -14.87 -37.30 -24.67
#